data_AF-A0A9D1NDC5-F1
#
_entry.id   AF-A0A9D1NDC5-F1
#
_cell.length_a   1.000
_cell.length_b   1.000
_cell.length_c   1.000
_cell.angle_alpha   90.00
_cell.angle_beta   90.00
_cell.angle_gamma   90.00
#
_symmetry.space_group_name_H-M   'P 1'
#
loop_
_entity.id
_entity.type
_entity.pdbx_description
1 polymer ?
#
loop_
_entity_poly.entity_id
_entity_poly.type
_entity_poly.pdbx_seq_one_letter_code
_entity_poly.pdbx_strand_id
1 'polypeptide(L)'
;MTTAIFYAEAPAEFVVNLLIGGGIGASGIACENGRVRFSVCEKDIARTQEILRRANVEYRFSRKGIKVAGKRLSGRWGWIAGIAVALIAVVLYTSSILKIEVRGNSIVPSETVIAAAQAHWKKGVGGFYDADGMSRAIESVEGISFANVRRVGTKLIVEVLEELPKVDIEDTQTPVPVVSARDGIVTAVIAERGTPLVKIGDTVRAGDVLIAPYLVDPEGNRIPCRAKGEVFGRVWYDKELLFADTVVTQVRTGRTAEASAMFFPGLDYVPAAPFAHYETEVRTRVLGSVLPLYVVSYTFYETEEQIVPFDFEASREEIIERERLALIEQAGGVDDGRFWYLVKRLDKSTRLSIYYERTESLT
;
A
#
# COMPACT_ATOMS: atom_id res chain seq x y z
N MET A 1 16.07 -62.98 0.71
CA MET A 1 16.40 -64.40 0.49
C MET A 1 17.81 -64.48 -0.07
N THR A 2 18.66 -65.37 0.46
CA THR A 2 19.99 -65.61 -0.10
C THR A 2 19.82 -66.65 -1.21
N THR A 3 20.32 -66.36 -2.41
CA THR A 3 20.19 -67.23 -3.57
C THR A 3 21.58 -67.46 -4.14
N ALA A 4 21.92 -68.69 -4.52
CA ALA A 4 23.16 -68.94 -5.24
C ALA A 4 22.87 -68.97 -6.73
N ILE A 5 23.70 -68.29 -7.50
CA ILE A 5 23.68 -68.36 -8.96
C ILE A 5 24.74 -69.37 -9.37
N PHE A 6 24.30 -70.41 -10.08
CA PHE A 6 25.14 -71.43 -10.67
C PHE A 6 25.28 -71.16 -12.18
N TYR A 7 26.47 -71.44 -12.70
CA TYR A 7 26.79 -71.48 -14.13
C TYR A 7 27.30 -72.90 -14.42
N ALA A 8 26.57 -73.67 -15.20
CA ALA A 8 26.90 -75.04 -15.57
C ALA A 8 27.21 -75.15 -17.07
N GLU A 9 28.28 -75.85 -17.43
CA GLU A 9 28.67 -76.12 -18.82
C GLU A 9 27.98 -77.38 -19.35
N ALA A 10 26.68 -77.30 -19.57
CA ALA A 10 25.87 -78.39 -20.12
C ALA A 10 24.61 -77.84 -20.81
N PRO A 11 23.93 -78.61 -21.68
CA PRO A 11 22.68 -78.17 -22.31
C PRO A 11 21.60 -77.83 -21.26
N ALA A 12 20.81 -76.78 -21.53
CA ALA A 12 19.79 -76.27 -20.61
C ALA A 12 18.78 -77.34 -20.18
N GLU A 13 18.28 -78.13 -21.13
CA GLU A 13 17.29 -79.18 -20.89
C GLU A 13 17.83 -80.27 -19.96
N PHE A 14 19.09 -80.65 -20.14
CA PHE A 14 19.75 -81.65 -19.29
C PHE A 14 19.87 -81.16 -17.84
N VAL A 15 20.33 -79.93 -17.65
CA VAL A 15 20.49 -79.33 -16.31
C VAL A 15 19.14 -79.14 -15.63
N VAL A 16 18.10 -78.73 -16.36
CA VAL A 16 16.75 -78.54 -15.80
C VAL A 16 16.14 -79.86 -15.37
N ASN A 17 16.21 -80.90 -16.21
CA ASN A 17 15.70 -82.23 -15.86
C ASN A 17 16.42 -82.82 -14.65
N LEU A 18 17.73 -82.61 -14.56
CA LEU A 18 18.54 -83.07 -13.43
C LEU A 18 18.11 -82.40 -12.11
N LEU A 19 17.81 -81.10 -12.14
CA LEU A 19 17.36 -80.34 -10.96
C LEU A 19 15.93 -80.72 -10.54
N ILE A 20 15.03 -80.93 -11.50
CA ILE A 20 13.65 -81.38 -11.24
C ILE A 20 13.67 -82.79 -10.64
N GLY A 21 14.46 -83.71 -11.21
CA GLY A 21 14.61 -85.08 -10.68
C GLY A 21 15.20 -85.11 -9.27
N GLY A 22 16.01 -84.11 -8.91
CA GLY A 22 16.53 -83.91 -7.56
C GLY A 22 15.58 -83.21 -6.59
N GLY A 23 14.39 -82.80 -7.04
CA GLY A 23 13.42 -82.04 -6.25
C GLY A 23 13.87 -80.62 -5.92
N ILE A 24 14.78 -80.04 -6.71
CA ILE A 24 15.33 -78.70 -6.47
C ILE A 24 14.63 -77.68 -7.36
N GLY A 25 13.94 -76.73 -6.73
CA GLY A 25 13.34 -75.59 -7.44
C GLY A 25 14.41 -74.61 -7.92
N ALA A 26 14.63 -74.55 -9.24
CA ALA A 26 15.51 -73.57 -9.87
C ALA A 26 14.70 -72.43 -10.51
N SER A 27 15.19 -71.20 -10.38
CA SER A 27 14.55 -69.99 -10.93
C SER A 27 15.54 -69.15 -11.72
N GLY A 28 15.04 -68.34 -12.66
CA GLY A 28 15.86 -67.47 -13.50
C GLY A 28 16.87 -68.24 -14.36
N ILE A 29 16.40 -69.29 -15.03
CA ILE A 29 17.21 -70.11 -15.93
C ILE A 29 17.43 -69.33 -17.24
N ALA A 30 18.67 -69.10 -17.61
CA ALA A 30 19.06 -68.44 -18.85
C ALA A 30 20.27 -69.13 -19.46
N CYS A 31 20.33 -69.23 -20.79
CA CYS A 31 21.47 -69.80 -21.50
C CYS A 31 22.30 -68.67 -22.10
N GLU A 32 23.56 -68.52 -21.68
CA GLU A 32 24.49 -67.53 -22.20
C GLU A 32 25.78 -68.24 -22.65
N ASN A 33 26.14 -68.12 -23.93
CA ASN A 33 27.39 -68.63 -24.52
C ASN A 33 27.69 -70.11 -24.20
N GLY A 34 26.70 -70.99 -24.36
CA GLY A 34 26.85 -72.43 -24.11
C GLY A 34 26.90 -72.83 -22.62
N ARG A 35 26.66 -71.89 -21.69
CA ARG A 35 26.54 -72.15 -20.26
C ARG A 35 25.13 -71.83 -19.77
N VAL A 36 24.63 -72.67 -18.88
CA VAL A 36 23.31 -72.51 -18.27
C VAL A 36 23.48 -71.83 -16.93
N ARG A 37 22.88 -70.64 -16.82
CA ARG A 37 22.79 -69.90 -15.58
C ARG A 37 21.45 -70.20 -14.92
N PHE A 38 21.46 -70.57 -13.65
CA PHE A 38 20.24 -70.75 -12.88
C PHE A 38 20.44 -70.37 -11.41
N SER A 39 19.35 -69.99 -10.74
CA SER A 39 19.38 -69.56 -9.34
C SER A 39 18.69 -70.59 -8.44
N VAL A 40 19.33 -70.91 -7.31
CA VAL A 40 18.84 -71.90 -6.35
C VAL A 40 18.80 -71.31 -4.94
N CYS A 41 17.81 -71.73 -4.15
CA CYS A 41 17.68 -71.36 -2.74
C CYS A 41 18.89 -71.81 -1.90
N GLU A 42 19.22 -71.05 -0.85
CA GLU A 42 20.39 -71.31 0.02
C GLU A 42 20.41 -72.72 0.63
N LYS A 43 19.23 -73.29 0.93
CA LYS A 43 19.08 -74.64 1.52
C LYS A 43 19.53 -75.75 0.56
N ASP A 44 19.36 -75.53 -0.74
CA ASP A 44 19.56 -76.57 -1.75
C ASP A 44 20.92 -76.48 -2.44
N ILE A 45 21.76 -75.49 -2.09
CA ILE A 45 23.12 -75.30 -2.66
C ILE A 45 23.95 -76.58 -2.57
N ALA A 46 24.01 -77.21 -1.39
CA ALA A 46 24.82 -78.41 -1.18
C ALA A 46 24.30 -79.60 -2.00
N ARG A 47 22.97 -79.75 -2.08
CA ARG A 47 22.32 -80.81 -2.87
C ARG A 47 22.52 -80.59 -4.37
N THR A 48 22.38 -79.35 -4.84
CA THR A 48 22.68 -78.98 -6.24
C THR A 48 24.12 -79.28 -6.60
N GLN A 49 25.08 -78.95 -5.73
CA GLN A 49 26.49 -79.26 -5.98
C GLN A 49 26.76 -80.76 -6.07
N GLU A 50 26.11 -81.56 -5.21
CA GLU A 50 26.25 -83.01 -5.24
C GLU A 50 25.66 -83.63 -6.51
N ILE A 51 24.48 -83.17 -6.92
CA ILE A 51 23.80 -83.64 -8.15
C ILE A 51 24.63 -83.30 -9.40
N LEU A 52 25.13 -82.06 -9.50
CA LEU A 52 25.97 -81.65 -10.63
C LEU A 52 27.32 -82.39 -10.66
N ARG A 53 27.92 -82.66 -9.49
CA ARG A 53 29.14 -83.49 -9.39
C ARG A 53 28.91 -84.92 -9.83
N ARG A 54 27.79 -85.55 -9.41
CA ARG A 54 27.44 -86.92 -9.81
C ARG A 54 27.19 -87.03 -11.31
N ALA A 55 26.67 -85.98 -11.93
CA ALA A 55 26.47 -85.88 -13.38
C ALA A 55 27.73 -85.46 -14.15
N ASN A 56 28.87 -85.26 -13.47
CA ASN A 56 30.16 -84.85 -14.03
C ASN A 56 30.11 -83.53 -14.84
N VAL A 57 29.24 -82.60 -14.43
CA VAL A 57 29.08 -81.29 -15.08
C VAL A 57 30.00 -80.27 -14.40
N GLU A 58 30.83 -79.58 -15.18
CA GLU A 58 31.61 -78.46 -14.65
C GLU A 58 30.69 -77.29 -14.29
N TYR A 59 30.84 -76.77 -13.07
CA TYR A 59 30.06 -75.64 -12.60
C TYR A 59 30.89 -74.60 -11.84
N ARG A 60 30.49 -73.34 -11.96
CA ARG A 60 30.92 -72.24 -11.08
C ARG A 60 29.71 -71.68 -10.38
N PHE A 61 29.81 -71.40 -9.08
CA PHE A 61 28.71 -70.78 -8.34
C PHE A 61 29.17 -69.53 -7.60
N SER A 62 28.28 -68.55 -7.52
CA SER A 62 28.47 -67.33 -6.75
C SER A 62 27.26 -67.11 -5.84
N ARG A 63 27.50 -66.93 -4.54
CA ARG A 63 26.44 -66.62 -3.58
C ARG A 63 26.06 -65.15 -3.71
N LYS A 64 24.83 -64.85 -4.12
CA LYS A 64 24.27 -63.49 -4.11
C LYS A 64 23.15 -63.38 -3.08
N GLY A 65 23.32 -62.52 -2.10
CA GLY A 65 22.25 -62.27 -1.15
C GLY A 65 22.60 -61.17 -0.16
N ILE A 66 21.56 -60.66 0.51
CA ILE A 66 21.65 -59.60 1.52
C ILE A 66 22.67 -59.94 2.62
N LYS A 67 22.83 -61.23 2.99
CA LYS A 67 23.82 -61.66 3.98
C LYS A 67 25.28 -61.58 3.48
N VAL A 68 25.54 -61.82 2.19
CA VAL A 68 26.88 -61.71 1.58
C VAL A 68 27.23 -60.26 1.29
N ALA A 69 26.25 -59.47 0.82
CA ALA A 69 26.38 -58.01 0.70
C ALA A 69 26.61 -57.36 2.08
N GLY A 70 25.86 -57.79 3.10
CA GLY A 70 26.00 -57.34 4.49
C GLY A 70 27.38 -57.66 5.09
N LYS A 71 27.95 -58.85 4.84
CA LYS A 71 29.33 -59.18 5.27
C LYS A 71 30.43 -58.41 4.53
N ARG A 72 30.19 -57.93 3.30
CA ARG A 72 31.11 -56.99 2.62
C ARG A 72 30.96 -55.56 3.14
N LEU A 73 29.74 -55.19 3.55
CA LEU A 73 29.45 -53.89 4.13
C LEU A 73 29.83 -53.79 5.63
N SER A 74 29.96 -54.92 6.32
CA SER A 74 30.27 -54.98 7.76
C SER A 74 31.69 -54.58 8.16
N GLY A 75 32.58 -54.33 7.19
CA GLY A 75 33.89 -53.70 7.42
C GLY A 75 33.87 -52.17 7.28
N ARG A 76 32.72 -51.59 6.93
CA ARG A 76 32.55 -50.17 6.59
C ARG A 76 31.52 -49.51 7.52
N TRP A 77 31.72 -49.66 8.84
CA TRP A 77 30.83 -49.08 9.86
C TRP A 77 30.63 -47.57 9.69
N GLY A 78 31.62 -46.86 9.13
CA GLY A 78 31.50 -45.44 8.79
C GLY A 78 30.37 -45.12 7.79
N TRP A 79 30.09 -45.99 6.82
CA TRP A 79 28.98 -45.77 5.86
C TRP A 79 27.62 -45.97 6.53
N ILE A 80 27.50 -47.00 7.37
CA ILE A 80 26.26 -47.28 8.11
C ILE A 80 25.99 -46.17 9.12
N ALA A 81 27.03 -45.75 9.87
CA ALA A 81 26.96 -44.62 10.78
C ALA A 81 26.63 -43.31 10.05
N GLY A 82 27.23 -43.05 8.89
CA GLY A 82 26.94 -41.87 8.07
C GLY A 82 25.48 -41.82 7.60
N ILE A 83 24.94 -42.95 7.13
CA ILE A 83 23.52 -43.05 6.74
C ILE A 83 22.62 -42.85 7.96
N ALA A 84 22.95 -43.44 9.11
CA ALA A 84 22.18 -43.26 10.34
C ALA A 84 22.18 -41.79 10.80
N VAL A 85 23.34 -41.13 10.81
CA VAL A 85 23.48 -39.70 11.15
C VAL A 85 22.71 -38.84 10.15
N ALA A 86 22.80 -39.12 8.85
CA ALA A 86 22.04 -38.39 7.84
C ALA A 86 20.53 -38.55 8.05
N LEU A 87 20.06 -39.75 8.39
CA LEU A 87 18.64 -40.01 8.64
C LEU A 87 18.16 -39.30 9.91
N ILE A 88 18.97 -39.31 10.98
CA ILE A 88 18.70 -38.52 12.19
C ILE A 88 18.66 -37.02 11.85
N ALA A 89 19.61 -36.51 11.07
CA ALA A 89 19.64 -35.11 10.66
C ALA A 89 18.39 -34.70 9.86
N VAL A 90 17.89 -35.57 8.96
CA VAL A 90 16.64 -35.33 8.21
C VAL A 90 15.42 -35.27 9.14
N VAL A 91 15.34 -36.15 10.14
CA VAL A 91 14.24 -36.13 11.13
C VAL A 91 14.31 -34.86 11.98
N LEU A 92 15.50 -34.50 12.47
CA LEU A 92 15.70 -33.28 13.25
C LEU A 92 15.35 -32.03 12.43
N TYR A 93 15.76 -31.99 11.15
CA TYR A 93 15.44 -30.89 10.24
C TYR A 93 13.93 -30.77 10.00
N THR A 94 13.24 -31.89 9.74
CA THR A 94 11.78 -31.91 9.54
C THR A 94 11.01 -31.50 10.80
N SER A 95 11.56 -31.80 11.98
CA SER A 95 10.98 -31.42 13.27
C SER A 95 11.18 -29.94 13.63
N SER A 96 12.03 -29.20 12.91
CA SER A 96 12.41 -27.81 13.25
C SER A 96 11.46 -26.77 12.66
N ILE A 97 11.20 -25.70 13.41
CA ILE A 97 10.48 -24.50 12.94
C ILE A 97 11.52 -23.41 12.64
N LEU A 98 11.65 -23.02 11.37
CA LEU A 98 12.71 -22.13 10.90
C LEU A 98 12.22 -20.73 10.56
N LYS A 99 10.97 -20.60 10.08
CA LYS A 99 10.41 -19.34 9.59
C LYS A 99 8.94 -19.20 9.98
N ILE A 100 8.54 -17.97 10.33
CA ILE A 100 7.14 -17.57 10.49
C ILE A 100 6.73 -16.82 9.23
N GLU A 101 5.55 -17.13 8.70
CA GLU A 101 4.93 -16.49 7.56
C GLU A 101 3.58 -15.94 8.02
N VAL A 102 3.42 -14.62 7.99
CA VAL A 102 2.17 -13.93 8.35
C VAL A 102 1.37 -13.69 7.07
N ARG A 103 0.08 -13.95 7.10
CA ARG A 103 -0.86 -13.78 5.99
C ARG A 103 -2.12 -13.06 6.47
N GLY A 104 -2.75 -12.31 5.57
CA GLY A 104 -3.98 -11.56 5.88
C GLY A 104 -3.76 -10.20 6.52
N ASN A 105 -2.51 -9.72 6.58
CA ASN A 105 -2.18 -8.40 7.07
C ASN A 105 -2.14 -7.38 5.93
N SER A 106 -2.91 -6.30 6.03
CA SER A 106 -2.97 -5.20 5.06
C SER A 106 -2.75 -3.85 5.75
N ILE A 107 -3.33 -3.67 6.93
CA ILE A 107 -3.27 -2.47 7.76
C ILE A 107 -2.20 -2.63 8.85
N VAL A 108 -2.12 -3.81 9.48
CA VAL A 108 -1.19 -4.09 10.58
C VAL A 108 0.16 -4.58 10.03
N PRO A 109 1.30 -3.98 10.45
CA PRO A 109 2.61 -4.44 10.03
C PRO A 109 2.92 -5.87 10.49
N SER A 110 3.54 -6.68 9.62
CA SER A 110 3.92 -8.05 9.95
C SER A 110 4.89 -8.16 11.13
N GLU A 111 5.71 -7.12 11.36
CA GLU A 111 6.67 -7.08 12.46
C GLU A 111 5.99 -7.09 13.83
N THR A 112 4.88 -6.36 13.98
CA THR A 112 4.09 -6.30 15.21
C THR A 112 3.49 -7.68 15.54
N VAL A 113 2.96 -8.36 14.52
CA VAL A 113 2.40 -9.72 14.66
C VAL A 113 3.50 -10.73 15.05
N ILE A 114 4.67 -10.62 14.44
CA ILE A 114 5.82 -11.48 14.76
C ILE A 114 6.33 -11.20 16.18
N ALA A 115 6.36 -9.95 16.62
CA ALA A 115 6.77 -9.57 17.97
C ALA A 115 5.81 -10.13 19.04
N ALA A 116 4.49 -10.06 18.82
CA ALA A 116 3.50 -10.66 19.70
C ALA A 116 3.63 -12.20 19.75
N ALA A 117 3.93 -12.81 18.60
CA ALA A 117 4.14 -14.25 18.51
C ALA A 117 5.43 -14.73 19.22
N GLN A 118 6.48 -13.90 19.28
CA GLN A 118 7.82 -14.27 19.78
C GLN A 118 7.85 -14.84 21.21
N ALA A 119 6.92 -14.44 22.08
CA ALA A 119 6.86 -14.94 23.45
C ALA A 119 6.40 -16.41 23.56
N HIS A 120 5.71 -16.93 22.54
CA HIS A 120 5.03 -18.23 22.58
C HIS A 120 5.64 -19.31 21.68
N TRP A 121 6.78 -19.04 21.04
CA TRP A 121 7.51 -20.02 20.25
C TRP A 121 9.01 -20.01 20.54
N LYS A 122 9.65 -21.18 20.46
CA LYS A 122 11.11 -21.31 20.53
C LYS A 122 11.66 -21.75 19.18
N LYS A 123 12.58 -20.94 18.64
CA LYS A 123 13.30 -21.27 17.41
C LYS A 123 14.29 -22.41 17.68
N GLY A 124 14.17 -23.52 16.96
CA GLY A 124 15.14 -24.62 17.06
C GLY A 124 14.59 -26.00 16.73
N VAL A 125 15.46 -26.99 16.93
CA VAL A 125 15.20 -28.42 16.73
C VAL A 125 14.22 -28.91 17.79
N GLY A 126 13.15 -29.60 17.37
CA GLY A 126 12.04 -29.97 18.26
C GLY A 126 11.10 -28.81 18.61
N GLY A 127 11.04 -27.78 17.75
CA GLY A 127 10.28 -26.54 17.95
C GLY A 127 8.90 -26.77 18.57
N PHE A 128 8.80 -26.44 19.85
CA PHE A 128 7.55 -26.38 20.58
C PHE A 128 6.88 -25.04 20.26
N TYR A 129 5.61 -25.10 19.90
CA TYR A 129 4.77 -23.93 19.70
C TYR A 129 3.46 -24.15 20.45
N ASP A 130 3.02 -23.13 21.16
CA ASP A 130 1.71 -23.09 21.80
C ASP A 130 0.75 -22.38 20.85
N ALA A 131 -0.09 -23.14 20.15
CA ALA A 131 -1.02 -22.60 19.16
C ALA A 131 -2.03 -21.64 19.79
N ASP A 132 -2.59 -22.02 20.94
CA ASP A 132 -3.64 -21.26 21.64
C ASP A 132 -3.07 -20.06 22.38
N GLY A 133 -1.87 -20.20 22.96
CA GLY A 133 -1.17 -19.06 23.57
C GLY A 133 -0.79 -18.00 22.52
N MET A 134 -0.33 -18.45 21.36
CA MET A 134 0.10 -17.54 20.30
C MET A 134 -1.07 -16.86 19.59
N SER A 135 -2.20 -17.55 19.34
CA SER A 135 -3.39 -16.91 18.78
C SER A 135 -3.92 -15.81 19.69
N ARG A 136 -4.04 -16.08 21.01
CA ARG A 136 -4.48 -15.07 22.00
C ARG A 136 -3.53 -13.88 22.11
N ALA A 137 -2.22 -14.13 22.06
CA ALA A 137 -1.23 -13.04 22.08
C ALA A 137 -1.36 -12.14 20.85
N ILE A 138 -1.61 -12.72 19.68
CA ILE A 138 -1.80 -11.97 18.43
C ILE A 138 -3.15 -11.23 18.43
N GLU A 139 -4.23 -11.85 18.93
CA GLU A 139 -5.54 -11.21 19.08
C GLU A 139 -5.55 -10.04 20.07
N SER A 140 -4.57 -9.97 21.00
CA SER A 140 -4.43 -8.83 21.90
C SER A 140 -3.84 -7.58 21.24
N VAL A 141 -3.32 -7.70 20.01
CA VAL A 141 -2.80 -6.58 19.23
C VAL A 141 -3.96 -5.79 18.64
N GLU A 142 -3.94 -4.48 18.83
CA GLU A 142 -4.96 -3.56 18.31
C GLU A 142 -5.08 -3.67 16.77
N GLY A 143 -6.32 -3.77 16.28
CA GLY A 143 -6.62 -3.92 14.85
C GLY A 143 -6.65 -5.37 14.34
N ILE A 144 -6.51 -6.38 15.21
CA ILE A 144 -6.68 -7.80 14.86
C ILE A 144 -7.97 -8.34 15.49
N SER A 145 -8.88 -8.85 14.67
CA SER A 145 -10.14 -9.46 15.13
C SER A 145 -10.00 -10.95 15.45
N PHE A 146 -9.13 -11.66 14.73
CA PHE A 146 -8.96 -13.11 14.90
C PHE A 146 -7.59 -13.54 14.39
N ALA A 147 -6.97 -14.52 15.07
CA ALA A 147 -5.70 -15.08 14.64
C ALA A 147 -5.71 -16.61 14.67
N ASN A 148 -5.28 -17.23 13.58
CA ASN A 148 -5.11 -18.68 13.47
C ASN A 148 -3.64 -19.02 13.24
N VAL A 149 -3.17 -20.06 13.93
CA VAL A 149 -1.79 -20.50 13.89
C VAL A 149 -1.75 -21.95 13.45
N ARG A 150 -0.99 -22.21 12.39
CA ARG A 150 -0.81 -23.55 11.85
C ARG A 150 0.63 -23.81 11.47
N ARG A 151 1.12 -25.02 11.78
CA ARG A 151 2.40 -25.51 11.27
C ARG A 151 2.24 -26.18 9.91
N VAL A 152 3.08 -25.79 8.94
CA VAL A 152 3.23 -26.47 7.63
C VAL A 152 4.71 -26.76 7.40
N GLY A 153 5.11 -28.02 7.61
CA GLY A 153 6.51 -28.45 7.49
C GLY A 153 7.42 -27.75 8.50
N THR A 154 8.38 -26.98 8.00
CA THR A 154 9.32 -26.16 8.79
C THR A 154 8.88 -24.71 8.95
N LYS A 155 7.70 -24.34 8.44
CA LYS A 155 7.13 -23.01 8.55
C LYS A 155 5.94 -22.98 9.51
N LEU A 156 5.81 -21.87 10.23
CA LEU A 156 4.62 -21.53 11.00
C LEU A 156 3.84 -20.47 10.22
N ILE A 157 2.62 -20.78 9.84
CA ILE A 157 1.72 -19.87 9.13
C ILE A 157 0.80 -19.26 10.16
N VAL A 158 0.81 -17.93 10.22
CA VAL A 158 -0.08 -17.12 11.05
C VAL A 158 -1.04 -16.41 10.10
N GLU A 159 -2.31 -16.79 10.17
CA GLU A 159 -3.39 -16.17 9.40
C GLU A 159 -4.09 -15.18 10.32
N VAL A 160 -4.06 -13.91 9.95
CA VAL A 160 -4.64 -12.81 10.71
C VAL A 160 -5.85 -12.29 9.95
N LEU A 161 -6.95 -12.09 10.67
CA LEU A 161 -8.09 -11.31 10.20
C LEU A 161 -8.07 -9.96 10.91
N GLU A 162 -7.83 -8.91 10.14
CA GLU A 162 -7.82 -7.54 10.67
C GLU A 162 -9.24 -7.08 11.01
N GLU A 163 -9.36 -6.30 12.08
CA GLU A 163 -10.61 -5.64 12.43
C GLU A 163 -10.89 -4.57 11.35
N LEU A 164 -12.10 -4.60 10.77
CA LEU A 164 -12.52 -3.51 9.90
C LEU A 164 -12.48 -2.21 10.71
N PRO A 165 -12.03 -1.09 10.13
CA PRO A 165 -12.12 0.19 10.82
C PRO A 165 -13.56 0.36 11.28
N LYS A 166 -13.73 0.56 12.59
CA LYS A 166 -15.02 0.91 13.16
C LYS A 166 -15.43 2.17 12.43
N VAL A 167 -16.36 2.03 11.50
CA VAL A 167 -17.12 3.19 11.04
C VAL A 167 -17.71 3.71 12.32
N ASP A 168 -17.38 4.96 12.68
CA ASP A 168 -18.07 5.63 13.76
C ASP A 168 -19.55 5.57 13.39
N ILE A 169 -20.27 4.61 13.96
CA ILE A 169 -21.71 4.60 13.95
C ILE A 169 -22.04 5.70 14.95
N GLU A 170 -21.91 6.94 14.49
CA GLU A 170 -22.31 8.11 15.23
C GLU A 170 -23.72 7.83 15.75
N ASP A 171 -23.85 7.92 17.07
CA ASP A 171 -24.99 7.48 17.84
C ASP A 171 -26.30 7.89 17.14
N THR A 172 -26.99 6.91 16.58
CA THR A 172 -28.20 7.12 15.76
C THR A 172 -29.34 7.69 16.60
N GLN A 173 -29.20 7.70 17.93
CA GLN A 173 -30.19 8.22 18.85
C GLN A 173 -30.13 9.73 19.03
N THR A 174 -29.03 10.40 18.67
CA THR A 174 -28.93 11.85 18.84
C THR A 174 -29.66 12.60 17.72
N PRO A 175 -30.71 13.38 18.03
CA PRO A 175 -31.42 14.15 17.02
C PRO A 175 -30.57 15.35 16.56
N VAL A 176 -29.91 15.23 15.41
CA VAL A 176 -29.11 16.32 14.80
C VAL A 176 -29.89 16.98 13.66
N PRO A 177 -30.18 18.30 13.72
CA PRO A 177 -30.82 19.04 12.63
C PRO A 177 -29.87 19.24 11.44
N VAL A 178 -30.44 19.46 10.24
CA VAL A 178 -29.70 20.04 9.12
C VAL A 178 -29.88 21.55 9.18
N VAL A 179 -28.77 22.28 9.27
CA VAL A 179 -28.74 23.75 9.38
C VAL A 179 -28.15 24.36 8.12
N SER A 180 -28.51 25.61 7.83
CA SER A 180 -27.98 26.30 6.67
C SER A 180 -26.56 26.81 6.93
N ALA A 181 -25.64 26.57 6.00
CA ALA A 181 -24.28 27.08 6.06
C ALA A 181 -24.19 28.56 5.61
N ARG A 182 -25.14 29.03 4.79
CA ARG A 182 -25.09 30.33 4.11
C ARG A 182 -26.48 30.94 3.96
N ASP A 183 -26.52 32.26 3.79
CA ASP A 183 -27.74 32.98 3.47
C ASP A 183 -28.17 32.68 2.02
N GLY A 184 -29.46 32.49 1.76
CA GLY A 184 -29.94 32.22 0.42
C GLY A 184 -31.45 32.08 0.29
N ILE A 185 -31.92 31.90 -0.94
CA ILE A 185 -33.31 31.57 -1.25
C ILE A 185 -33.40 30.12 -1.69
N VAL A 186 -34.22 29.32 -1.00
CA VAL A 186 -34.39 27.89 -1.26
C VAL A 186 -34.97 27.66 -2.65
N THR A 187 -34.29 26.86 -3.46
CA THR A 187 -34.73 26.46 -4.81
C THR A 187 -35.18 25.01 -4.86
N ALA A 188 -34.59 24.13 -4.06
CA ALA A 188 -34.99 22.73 -3.95
C ALA A 188 -34.72 22.17 -2.55
N VAL A 189 -35.56 21.24 -2.11
CA VAL A 189 -35.45 20.57 -0.81
C VAL A 189 -35.54 19.07 -1.04
N ILE A 190 -34.48 18.34 -0.73
CA ILE A 190 -34.41 16.88 -0.82
C ILE A 190 -34.19 16.34 0.60
N ALA A 191 -35.27 16.02 1.30
CA ALA A 191 -35.21 15.44 2.64
C ALA A 191 -35.26 13.90 2.56
N GLU A 192 -34.16 13.24 2.92
CA GLU A 192 -34.12 11.77 3.05
C GLU A 192 -34.68 11.31 4.41
N ARG A 193 -34.37 12.07 5.48
CA ARG A 193 -34.82 11.83 6.86
C ARG A 193 -35.04 13.16 7.58
N GLY A 194 -36.05 13.22 8.44
CA GLY A 194 -36.45 14.44 9.13
C GLY A 194 -37.54 15.21 8.39
N THR A 195 -38.03 16.28 9.02
CA THR A 195 -39.13 17.08 8.48
C THR A 195 -38.58 18.40 7.92
N PRO A 196 -38.75 18.68 6.62
CA PRO A 196 -38.32 19.96 6.06
C PRO A 196 -39.15 21.10 6.64
N LEU A 197 -38.49 22.12 7.19
CA LEU A 197 -39.14 23.32 7.74
C LEU A 197 -39.27 24.44 6.71
N VAL A 198 -38.50 24.35 5.62
CA VAL A 198 -38.42 25.35 4.56
C VAL A 198 -39.08 24.85 3.28
N LYS A 199 -39.59 25.77 2.47
CA LYS A 199 -40.21 25.53 1.17
C LYS A 199 -39.45 26.28 0.08
N ILE A 200 -39.67 25.85 -1.16
CA ILE A 200 -39.13 26.54 -2.34
C ILE A 200 -39.64 27.99 -2.34
N GLY A 201 -38.70 28.94 -2.42
CA GLY A 201 -38.97 30.38 -2.35
C GLY A 201 -38.73 31.01 -0.98
N ASP A 202 -38.52 30.22 0.08
CA ASP A 202 -38.21 30.76 1.41
C ASP A 202 -36.80 31.35 1.45
N THR A 203 -36.63 32.45 2.18
CA THR A 203 -35.32 33.05 2.47
C THR A 203 -34.80 32.49 3.78
N VAL A 204 -33.56 32.00 3.76
CA VAL A 204 -32.90 31.41 4.92
C VAL A 204 -31.59 32.13 5.20
N ARG A 205 -31.17 32.15 6.46
CA ARG A 205 -29.88 32.67 6.91
C ARG A 205 -28.98 31.53 7.37
N ALA A 206 -27.68 31.77 7.34
CA ALA A 206 -26.69 30.89 7.94
C ALA A 206 -27.06 30.62 9.41
N GLY A 207 -27.17 29.34 9.77
CA GLY A 207 -27.59 28.84 11.07
C GLY A 207 -29.08 28.47 11.16
N ASP A 208 -29.92 28.82 10.19
CA ASP A 208 -31.34 28.44 10.21
C ASP A 208 -31.51 26.92 10.03
N VAL A 209 -32.46 26.32 10.76
CA VAL A 209 -32.76 24.89 10.65
C VAL A 209 -33.58 24.64 9.40
N LEU A 210 -32.99 23.95 8.43
CA LEU A 210 -33.63 23.61 7.15
C LEU A 210 -34.45 22.33 7.26
N ILE A 211 -33.90 21.30 7.91
CA ILE A 211 -34.56 20.03 8.16
C ILE A 211 -34.50 19.72 9.65
N ALA A 212 -35.67 19.60 10.27
CA ALA A 212 -35.79 19.30 11.67
C ALA A 212 -35.49 17.81 11.96
N PRO A 213 -34.88 17.49 13.12
CA PRO A 213 -34.50 16.14 13.51
C PRO A 213 -35.67 15.35 14.11
N TYR A 214 -36.82 15.41 13.46
CA TYR A 214 -38.00 14.61 13.79
C TYR A 214 -38.83 14.32 12.54
N LEU A 215 -39.57 13.23 12.56
CA LEU A 215 -40.64 12.93 11.62
C LEU A 215 -41.98 13.27 12.29
N VAL A 216 -42.91 13.83 11.52
CA VAL A 216 -44.28 14.06 11.96
C VAL A 216 -45.13 12.89 11.47
N ASP A 217 -45.74 12.14 12.39
CA ASP A 217 -46.69 11.09 12.05
C ASP A 217 -48.04 11.68 11.58
N PRO A 218 -48.96 10.88 11.00
CA PRO A 218 -50.28 11.37 10.61
C PRO A 218 -51.15 11.91 11.77
N GLU A 219 -50.80 11.58 13.01
CA GLU A 219 -51.49 11.99 14.23
C GLU A 219 -50.91 13.28 14.83
N GLY A 220 -49.79 13.78 14.29
CA GLY A 220 -49.08 15.00 14.71
C GLY A 220 -47.99 14.80 15.75
N ASN A 221 -47.68 13.55 16.16
CA ASN A 221 -46.60 13.27 17.08
C ASN A 221 -45.24 13.35 16.38
N ARG A 222 -44.24 13.85 17.13
CA ARG A 222 -42.87 14.01 16.65
C ARG A 222 -42.03 12.81 17.06
N ILE A 223 -41.59 12.03 16.09
CA ILE A 223 -40.69 10.90 16.28
C ILE A 223 -39.26 11.41 16.06
N PRO A 224 -38.38 11.46 17.07
CA PRO A 224 -37.03 12.00 16.92
C PRO A 224 -36.23 11.14 15.94
N CYS A 225 -35.47 11.79 15.05
CA CYS A 225 -34.60 11.14 14.10
C CYS A 225 -33.41 12.03 13.76
N ARG A 226 -32.30 11.45 13.33
CA ARG A 226 -31.23 12.23 12.72
C ARG A 226 -31.69 12.77 11.35
N ALA A 227 -31.71 14.09 11.19
CA ALA A 227 -32.09 14.71 9.92
C ALA A 227 -31.00 14.44 8.88
N LYS A 228 -31.42 14.14 7.65
CA LYS A 228 -30.53 13.93 6.51
C LYS A 228 -31.24 14.42 5.25
N GLY A 229 -30.56 15.25 4.49
CA GLY A 229 -31.09 15.77 3.23
C GLY A 229 -30.25 16.93 2.74
N GLU A 230 -30.47 17.29 1.49
CA GLU A 230 -29.79 18.39 0.81
C GLU A 230 -30.82 19.45 0.47
N VAL A 231 -30.46 20.72 0.73
CA VAL A 231 -31.29 21.87 0.40
C VAL A 231 -30.47 22.76 -0.50
N PHE A 232 -30.96 22.99 -1.70
CA PHE A 232 -30.31 23.87 -2.66
C PHE A 232 -30.95 25.25 -2.60
N GLY A 233 -30.13 26.27 -2.81
CA GLY A 233 -30.59 27.64 -2.84
C GLY A 233 -29.77 28.53 -3.74
N ARG A 234 -30.38 29.65 -4.12
CA ARG A 234 -29.69 30.77 -4.77
C ARG A 234 -29.00 31.58 -3.70
N VAL A 235 -27.69 31.73 -3.86
CA VAL A 235 -26.82 32.57 -3.03
C VAL A 235 -26.31 33.73 -3.88
N TRP A 236 -25.99 34.84 -3.23
CA TRP A 236 -25.39 36.01 -3.88
C TRP A 236 -24.06 36.31 -3.22
N TYR A 237 -23.07 36.60 -4.06
CA TYR A 237 -21.79 37.16 -3.68
C TYR A 237 -21.76 38.58 -4.24
N ASP A 238 -21.60 39.56 -3.37
CA ASP A 238 -21.52 40.96 -3.76
C ASP A 238 -20.19 41.58 -3.34
N LYS A 239 -19.73 42.54 -4.14
CA LYS A 239 -18.56 43.35 -3.84
C LYS A 239 -18.79 44.78 -4.27
N GLU A 240 -18.59 45.70 -3.35
CA GLU A 240 -18.64 47.13 -3.63
C GLU A 240 -17.24 47.74 -3.63
N LEU A 241 -16.94 48.49 -4.70
CA LEU A 241 -15.68 49.19 -4.89
C LEU A 241 -15.95 50.67 -5.13
N LEU A 242 -15.12 51.51 -4.50
CA LEU A 242 -15.17 52.96 -4.64
C LEU A 242 -13.86 53.43 -5.28
N PHE A 243 -13.96 54.02 -6.46
CA PHE A 243 -12.83 54.58 -7.19
C PHE A 243 -12.89 56.11 -7.09
N ALA A 244 -11.87 56.73 -6.52
CA ALA A 244 -11.75 58.18 -6.55
C ALA A 244 -11.30 58.64 -7.95
N ASP A 245 -11.74 59.84 -8.38
CA ASP A 245 -11.33 60.41 -9.67
C ASP A 245 -9.84 60.78 -9.72
N THR A 246 -9.19 60.78 -8.57
CA THR A 246 -7.76 61.03 -8.41
C THR A 246 -7.14 59.94 -7.57
N VAL A 247 -6.05 59.35 -8.06
CA VAL A 247 -5.28 58.34 -7.34
C VAL A 247 -3.87 58.89 -7.12
N VAL A 248 -3.33 58.63 -5.92
CA VAL A 248 -1.94 58.92 -5.61
C VAL A 248 -1.09 57.83 -6.24
N THR A 249 -0.38 58.17 -7.31
CA THR A 249 0.54 57.25 -7.99
C THR A 249 1.95 57.77 -7.79
N GLN A 250 2.88 56.85 -7.51
CA GLN A 250 4.29 57.19 -7.48
C GLN A 250 4.82 57.32 -8.91
N VAL A 251 5.15 58.55 -9.30
CA VAL A 251 5.70 58.85 -10.61
C VAL A 251 7.20 59.10 -10.44
N ARG A 252 8.02 58.51 -11.32
CA ARG A 252 9.48 58.74 -11.32
C ARG A 252 9.75 60.21 -11.64
N THR A 253 10.45 60.92 -10.76
CA THR A 253 10.77 62.35 -10.91
C THR A 253 11.81 62.62 -11.99
N GLY A 254 12.37 61.55 -12.58
CA GLY A 254 13.47 61.59 -13.55
C GLY A 254 14.85 61.74 -12.91
N ARG A 255 14.93 61.95 -11.59
CA ARG A 255 16.20 61.91 -10.86
C ARG A 255 16.58 60.47 -10.58
N THR A 256 17.79 60.14 -10.99
CA THR A 256 18.38 58.82 -10.80
C THR A 256 19.67 58.95 -10.01
N ALA A 257 19.89 58.02 -9.09
CA ALA A 257 21.16 57.85 -8.43
C ALA A 257 21.68 56.46 -8.74
N GLU A 258 22.87 56.40 -9.31
CA GLU A 258 23.56 55.15 -9.57
C GLU A 258 24.58 54.90 -8.48
N ALA A 259 24.47 53.75 -7.83
CA ALA A 259 25.46 53.28 -6.88
C ALA A 259 25.91 51.89 -7.30
N SER A 260 27.21 51.66 -7.36
CA SER A 260 27.75 50.34 -7.67
C SER A 260 28.41 49.78 -6.43
N ALA A 261 28.03 48.55 -6.06
CA ALA A 261 28.69 47.78 -5.03
C ALA A 261 29.40 46.58 -5.67
N MET A 262 30.59 46.30 -5.16
CA MET A 262 31.32 45.09 -5.49
C MET A 262 30.98 44.04 -4.43
N PHE A 263 30.31 42.97 -4.83
CA PHE A 263 30.02 41.86 -3.93
C PHE A 263 31.19 40.89 -3.93
N PHE A 264 31.80 40.73 -2.75
CA PHE A 264 32.76 39.67 -2.43
C PHE A 264 32.13 38.70 -1.41
N PRO A 265 32.41 37.40 -1.47
CA PRO A 265 31.92 36.46 -0.47
C PRO A 265 32.36 36.86 0.94
N GLY A 266 31.43 37.26 1.80
CA GLY A 266 31.67 37.62 3.20
C GLY A 266 31.74 39.13 3.51
N LEU A 267 31.59 40.01 2.51
CA LEU A 267 31.52 41.46 2.70
C LEU A 267 30.38 42.04 1.86
N ASP A 268 29.17 42.05 2.42
CA ASP A 268 27.97 42.54 1.75
C ASP A 268 27.80 44.04 2.03
N TYR A 269 28.26 44.89 1.11
CA TYR A 269 28.00 46.32 1.19
C TYR A 269 26.87 46.70 0.23
N VAL A 270 25.69 47.00 0.78
CA VAL A 270 24.57 47.55 0.01
C VAL A 270 24.62 49.08 0.15
N PRO A 271 24.68 49.83 -0.96
CA PRO A 271 24.70 51.28 -0.91
C PRO A 271 23.35 51.78 -0.35
N ALA A 272 23.42 52.72 0.59
CA ALA A 272 22.22 53.35 1.16
C ALA A 272 21.47 54.14 0.08
N ALA A 273 20.15 53.96 0.03
CA ALA A 273 19.31 54.68 -0.93
C ALA A 273 19.32 56.20 -0.61
N PRO A 274 19.58 57.06 -1.60
CA PRO A 274 19.72 58.50 -1.38
C PRO A 274 18.38 59.26 -1.35
N PHE A 275 17.25 58.60 -1.62
CA PHE A 275 15.92 59.20 -1.72
C PHE A 275 14.96 58.61 -0.68
N ALA A 276 13.97 59.39 -0.26
CA ALA A 276 12.97 58.96 0.73
C ALA A 276 11.94 57.96 0.14
N HIS A 277 11.54 58.18 -1.12
CA HIS A 277 10.72 57.26 -1.90
C HIS A 277 11.45 56.95 -3.20
N TYR A 278 11.62 55.66 -3.51
CA TYR A 278 12.39 55.25 -4.66
C TYR A 278 11.99 53.87 -5.18
N GLU A 279 12.19 53.68 -6.48
CA GLU A 279 12.14 52.38 -7.14
C GLU A 279 13.57 51.95 -7.49
N THR A 280 13.92 50.69 -7.24
CA THR A 280 15.30 50.20 -7.45
C THR A 280 15.34 49.22 -8.61
N GLU A 281 16.19 49.50 -9.60
CA GLU A 281 16.55 48.53 -10.63
C GLU A 281 17.97 48.01 -10.34
N VAL A 282 18.13 46.68 -10.29
CA VAL A 282 19.41 46.03 -9.96
C VAL A 282 19.96 45.36 -11.20
N ARG A 283 21.18 45.73 -11.59
CA ARG A 283 21.90 45.12 -12.72
C ARG A 283 23.18 44.47 -12.22
N THR A 284 23.30 43.17 -12.46
CA THR A 284 24.48 42.39 -12.06
C THR A 284 25.38 42.15 -13.27
N ARG A 285 26.65 42.53 -13.15
CA ARG A 285 27.68 42.26 -14.16
C ARG A 285 28.77 41.39 -13.56
N VAL A 286 29.03 40.26 -14.21
CA VAL A 286 30.10 39.33 -13.81
C VAL A 286 31.43 39.83 -14.35
N LEU A 287 32.43 39.95 -13.48
CA LEU A 287 33.75 40.48 -13.81
C LEU A 287 34.77 39.34 -13.91
N GLY A 288 34.83 38.72 -15.09
CA GLY A 288 35.83 37.70 -15.45
C GLY A 288 35.41 36.24 -15.24
N SER A 289 36.25 35.31 -15.71
CA SER A 289 36.00 33.86 -15.73
C SER A 289 36.74 33.06 -14.64
N VAL A 290 37.61 33.71 -13.85
CA VAL A 290 38.55 33.04 -12.93
C VAL A 290 38.26 33.35 -11.44
N LEU A 291 37.67 34.51 -11.13
CA LEU A 291 37.19 34.86 -9.78
C LEU A 291 35.67 35.17 -9.85
N PRO A 292 34.85 34.70 -8.90
CA PRO A 292 33.41 34.98 -8.86
C PRO A 292 33.14 36.38 -8.31
N LEU A 293 33.65 37.39 -9.01
CA LEU A 293 33.46 38.80 -8.71
C LEU A 293 32.22 39.30 -9.44
N TYR A 294 31.24 39.76 -8.67
CA TYR A 294 30.02 40.38 -9.20
C TYR A 294 30.02 41.86 -8.84
N VAL A 295 29.88 42.70 -9.86
CA VAL A 295 29.54 44.11 -9.64
C VAL A 295 28.04 44.22 -9.77
N VAL A 296 27.39 44.67 -8.69
CA VAL A 296 25.96 44.92 -8.64
C VAL A 296 25.78 46.44 -8.69
N SER A 297 25.24 46.91 -9.81
CA SER A 297 24.87 48.30 -10.00
C SER A 297 23.41 48.48 -9.62
N TYR A 298 23.16 49.37 -8.66
CA TYR A 298 21.85 49.81 -8.23
C TYR A 298 21.53 51.14 -8.91
N THR A 299 20.44 51.20 -9.64
CA THR A 299 19.87 52.45 -10.13
C THR A 299 18.64 52.75 -9.30
N PHE A 300 18.74 53.75 -8.42
CA PHE A 300 17.63 54.26 -7.63
C PHE A 300 16.93 55.35 -8.44
N TYR A 301 15.66 55.13 -8.78
CA TYR A 301 14.80 56.14 -9.37
C TYR A 301 14.04 56.83 -8.23
N GLU A 302 14.24 58.14 -8.04
CA GLU A 302 13.45 58.91 -7.08
C GLU A 302 11.99 58.94 -7.55
N THR A 303 11.08 58.58 -6.64
CA THR A 303 9.65 58.63 -6.88
C THR A 303 9.01 59.72 -6.04
N GLU A 304 8.04 60.42 -6.61
CA GLU A 304 7.23 61.40 -5.89
C GLU A 304 5.77 61.02 -6.02
N GLU A 305 5.02 61.21 -4.93
CA GLU A 305 3.59 60.99 -4.91
C GLU A 305 2.91 62.10 -5.71
N GLN A 306 2.38 61.75 -6.89
CA GLN A 306 1.60 62.67 -7.70
C GLN A 306 0.15 62.22 -7.73
N ILE A 307 -0.75 63.21 -7.59
CA ILE A 307 -2.19 63.02 -7.72
C ILE A 307 -2.50 63.03 -9.22
N VAL A 308 -2.68 61.84 -9.79
CA VAL A 308 -2.98 61.67 -11.22
C VAL A 308 -4.48 61.43 -11.38
N PRO A 309 -5.15 62.04 -12.38
CA PRO A 309 -6.55 61.72 -12.67
C PRO A 309 -6.67 60.25 -13.07
N PHE A 310 -7.55 59.52 -12.40
CA PHE A 310 -7.84 58.12 -12.69
C PHE A 310 -9.08 58.03 -13.57
N ASP A 311 -8.88 57.55 -14.80
CA ASP A 311 -9.98 57.32 -15.72
C ASP A 311 -10.55 55.91 -15.52
N PHE A 312 -11.66 55.85 -14.78
CA PHE A 312 -12.37 54.59 -14.56
C PHE A 312 -12.87 53.99 -15.88
N GLU A 313 -13.29 54.81 -16.86
CA GLU A 313 -13.83 54.27 -18.12
C GLU A 313 -12.76 53.59 -18.95
N ALA A 314 -11.51 54.09 -18.91
CA ALA A 314 -10.38 53.48 -19.62
C ALA A 314 -10.01 52.08 -19.08
N SER A 315 -10.12 51.86 -17.77
CA SER A 315 -9.78 50.59 -17.11
C SER A 315 -11.00 49.75 -16.70
N ARG A 316 -12.20 50.16 -17.11
CA ARG A 316 -13.47 49.58 -16.64
C ARG A 316 -13.56 48.08 -16.88
N GLU A 317 -13.25 47.63 -18.10
CA GLU A 317 -13.38 46.22 -18.49
C GLU A 317 -12.40 45.35 -17.71
N GLU A 318 -11.14 45.79 -17.57
CA GLU A 318 -10.10 45.06 -16.83
C GLU A 318 -10.46 44.93 -15.34
N ILE A 319 -10.98 46.01 -14.74
CA ILE A 319 -11.42 46.01 -13.35
C ILE A 319 -12.60 45.05 -13.16
N ILE A 320 -13.62 45.15 -14.01
CA ILE A 320 -14.81 44.28 -13.91
C ILE A 320 -14.42 42.81 -14.05
N GLU A 321 -13.54 42.48 -14.99
CA GLU A 321 -13.13 41.10 -15.22
C GLU A 321 -12.28 40.55 -14.07
N ARG A 322 -11.33 41.34 -13.55
CA ARG A 322 -10.54 40.97 -12.37
C ARG A 322 -11.44 40.64 -11.18
N GLU A 323 -12.42 41.49 -10.93
CA GLU A 323 -13.31 41.35 -9.77
C GLU A 323 -14.35 40.23 -9.98
N ARG A 324 -14.80 40.01 -11.22
CA ARG A 324 -15.61 38.84 -11.60
C ARG A 324 -14.87 37.55 -11.25
N LEU A 325 -13.62 37.41 -11.66
CA LEU A 325 -12.81 36.22 -11.38
C LEU A 325 -12.61 36.01 -9.88
N ALA A 326 -12.35 37.09 -9.13
CA ALA A 326 -12.23 37.02 -7.67
C ALA A 326 -13.52 36.51 -7.00
N LEU A 327 -14.70 36.93 -7.47
CA LEU A 327 -15.98 36.43 -6.94
C LEU A 327 -16.24 34.96 -7.32
N ILE A 328 -15.87 34.54 -8.53
CA ILE A 328 -15.97 33.14 -8.96
C ILE A 328 -15.05 32.25 -8.11
N GLU A 329 -13.84 32.71 -7.81
CA GLU A 329 -12.90 31.98 -6.94
C GLU A 329 -13.48 31.82 -5.52
N GLN A 330 -14.07 32.87 -4.96
CA GLN A 330 -14.78 32.80 -3.68
C GLN A 330 -15.97 31.82 -3.70
N ALA A 331 -16.66 31.73 -4.84
CA ALA A 331 -17.77 30.80 -5.05
C ALA A 331 -17.33 29.36 -5.39
N GLY A 332 -16.04 29.02 -5.30
CA GLY A 332 -15.53 27.66 -5.53
C GLY A 332 -14.99 27.38 -6.94
N GLY A 333 -14.72 28.43 -7.72
CA GLY A 333 -13.90 28.37 -8.94
C GLY A 333 -14.59 27.85 -10.20
N VAL A 334 -15.91 27.64 -10.18
CA VAL A 334 -16.70 27.19 -11.35
C VAL A 334 -17.64 28.30 -11.78
N ASP A 335 -17.57 28.70 -13.04
CA ASP A 335 -18.42 29.75 -13.61
C ASP A 335 -19.72 29.16 -14.20
N ASP A 336 -20.71 28.94 -13.33
CA ASP A 336 -22.04 28.44 -13.71
C ASP A 336 -23.19 29.37 -13.27
N GLY A 337 -22.84 30.54 -12.73
CA GLY A 337 -23.74 31.53 -12.17
C GLY A 337 -24.15 32.66 -13.13
N ARG A 338 -24.98 33.58 -12.61
CA ARG A 338 -25.34 34.83 -13.29
C ARG A 338 -24.51 35.96 -12.72
N PHE A 339 -23.92 36.75 -13.61
CA PHE A 339 -23.11 37.91 -13.26
C PHE A 339 -23.77 39.20 -13.76
N TRP A 340 -23.84 40.21 -12.90
CA TRP A 340 -24.21 41.56 -13.30
C TRP A 340 -23.50 42.59 -12.43
N TYR A 341 -23.42 43.82 -12.91
CA TYR A 341 -22.77 44.91 -12.20
C TYR A 341 -23.54 46.21 -12.38
N LEU A 342 -23.38 47.12 -11.43
CA LEU A 342 -23.96 48.45 -11.44
C LEU A 342 -22.85 49.49 -11.23
N VAL A 343 -22.71 50.39 -12.19
CA VAL A 343 -21.81 51.55 -12.08
C VAL A 343 -22.64 52.78 -11.77
N LYS A 344 -22.32 53.46 -10.67
CA LYS A 344 -22.94 54.72 -10.28
C LYS A 344 -21.87 55.79 -10.12
N ARG A 345 -21.95 56.82 -10.96
CA ARG A 345 -21.09 58.00 -10.84
C ARG A 345 -21.58 58.89 -9.69
N LEU A 346 -20.66 59.28 -8.82
CA LEU A 346 -20.83 60.24 -7.73
C LEU A 346 -19.99 61.49 -8.04
N ASP A 347 -20.14 62.57 -7.27
CA ASP A 347 -19.54 63.88 -7.58
C ASP A 347 -18.01 63.89 -7.70
N LYS A 348 -17.31 62.97 -7.01
CA LYS A 348 -15.83 62.86 -7.00
C LYS A 348 -15.31 61.42 -7.05
N SER A 349 -16.22 60.47 -7.30
CA SER A 349 -15.89 59.05 -7.26
C SER A 349 -16.87 58.25 -8.09
N THR A 350 -16.47 57.06 -8.49
CA THR A 350 -17.30 56.09 -9.16
C THR A 350 -17.49 54.87 -8.26
N ARG A 351 -18.74 54.50 -8.00
CA ARG A 351 -19.10 53.28 -7.27
C ARG A 351 -19.38 52.16 -8.27
N LEU A 352 -18.69 51.05 -8.09
CA LEU A 352 -18.92 49.80 -8.82
C LEU A 352 -19.44 48.76 -7.81
N SER A 353 -20.69 48.34 -7.97
CA SER A 353 -21.27 47.23 -7.21
C SER A 353 -21.40 46.03 -8.14
N ILE A 354 -20.76 44.92 -7.79
CA ILE A 354 -20.71 43.70 -8.59
C ILE A 354 -21.47 42.61 -7.85
N TYR A 355 -22.27 41.85 -8.59
CA TYR A 355 -23.10 40.78 -8.05
C TYR A 355 -22.88 39.50 -8.85
N TYR A 356 -22.70 38.40 -8.12
CA TYR A 356 -22.61 37.07 -8.67
C TYR A 356 -23.61 36.15 -7.97
N GLU A 357 -24.53 35.58 -8.73
CA GLU A 357 -25.56 34.69 -8.23
C GLU A 357 -25.30 33.26 -8.69
N ARG A 358 -25.35 32.32 -7.75
CA ARG A 358 -25.14 30.90 -8.02
C ARG A 358 -26.19 30.06 -7.30
N THR A 359 -26.53 28.91 -7.89
CA THR A 359 -27.31 27.88 -7.17
C THR A 359 -26.34 26.85 -6.60
N GLU A 360 -26.35 26.68 -5.28
CA GLU A 360 -25.48 25.73 -4.59
C GLU A 360 -26.21 25.06 -3.42
N SER A 361 -25.55 24.08 -2.80
CA SER A 361 -26.07 23.45 -1.58
C SER A 361 -25.93 24.41 -0.39
N LEU A 362 -27.01 24.54 0.38
CA LEU A 362 -27.08 25.34 1.60
C LEU A 362 -26.76 24.54 2.86
N THR A 363 -26.58 23.21 2.78
CA THR A 363 -26.45 22.30 3.93
C THR A 363 -25.01 21.94 4.25
#